data_AF-A0A956YXC8-F1
#
_entry.id   AF-A0A956YXC8-F1
#
_cell.length_a   1.000
_cell.length_b   1.000
_cell.length_c   1.000
_cell.angle_alpha   90.00
_cell.angle_beta   90.00
_cell.angle_gamma   90.00
#
_symmetry.space_group_name_H-M   'P 1'
#
loop_
_entity.id
_entity.type
_entity.pdbx_description
1 polymer ?
#
loop_
_entity_poly.entity_id
_entity_poly.type
_entity_poly.pdbx_seq_one_letter_code
_entity_poly.pdbx_strand_id
1 'polypeptide(L)'
;RGVIALAVLAGMIVAGLVSFSIINGLFGSTNPTPIPTITVAQAETETLELAAQTLLQIEPTTTQSPIVSLTPRPATTQPPIVSLTPRPATTQPPIVSLTPRPATTQAAFTNGSAQSVAGIDVFALCDNPEFAQPAPAISAGSSVDIYFAWFAATRRQIEDHVASASYDIRLNGIVLPVGEPAFIRPAAAGGYEAYWYVTTGQLAPGEYQISSRVTWRETVFDGVTSFGPGTSIQEETGTCTFQVN
;
A
#
# COMPACT_ATOMS: atom_id res chain seq x y z
N ARG A 1 -22.91 11.11 -11.92
CA ARG A 1 -21.44 11.28 -12.01
C ARG A 1 -21.04 12.30 -10.95
N GLY A 2 -20.96 11.85 -9.70
CA GLY A 2 -20.59 12.70 -8.58
C GLY A 2 -19.08 12.72 -8.47
N VAL A 3 -18.50 13.91 -8.62
CA VAL A 3 -17.10 14.17 -8.28
C VAL A 3 -17.04 14.10 -6.76
N ILE A 4 -16.58 12.98 -6.20
CA ILE A 4 -16.22 12.90 -4.80
C ILE A 4 -14.95 13.73 -4.67
N ALA A 5 -15.08 14.86 -3.97
CA ALA A 5 -13.98 15.73 -3.64
C ALA A 5 -12.94 14.92 -2.86
N LEU A 6 -11.79 14.65 -3.49
CA LEU A 6 -10.54 14.33 -2.80
C LEU A 6 -10.15 15.58 -2.01
N ALA A 7 -10.72 15.74 -0.83
CA ALA A 7 -10.30 16.75 0.12
C ALA A 7 -9.01 16.26 0.80
N VAL A 8 -7.88 16.77 0.29
CA VAL A 8 -6.69 17.16 1.06
C VAL A 8 -6.32 16.24 2.23
N LEU A 9 -5.65 15.13 1.95
CA LEU A 9 -4.65 14.56 2.87
C LEU A 9 -3.25 14.95 2.37
N ALA A 10 -2.99 16.25 2.42
CA ALA A 10 -1.64 16.78 2.46
C ALA A 10 -1.44 17.31 3.88
N GLY A 11 -0.76 16.53 4.73
CA GLY A 11 -0.25 17.01 6.02
C GLY A 11 -0.76 16.28 7.26
N MET A 12 -0.46 14.99 7.40
CA MET A 12 -0.19 14.40 8.73
C MET A 12 1.08 13.56 8.65
N ILE A 13 2.20 14.27 8.54
CA ILE A 13 3.47 13.86 9.11
C ILE A 13 3.44 14.35 10.56
N VAL A 14 3.01 13.54 11.54
CA VAL A 14 3.35 13.76 12.95
C VAL A 14 3.36 12.44 13.72
N ALA A 15 4.58 12.01 14.05
CA ALA A 15 5.06 11.48 15.33
C ALA A 15 4.24 10.42 16.09
N GLY A 16 4.93 9.31 16.36
CA GLY A 16 4.58 8.38 17.43
C GLY A 16 4.34 9.13 18.75
N LEU A 17 3.14 8.95 19.29
CA LEU A 17 2.79 9.37 20.63
C LEU A 17 2.94 8.19 21.58
N VAL A 18 3.98 8.29 22.41
CA VAL A 18 4.16 7.52 23.64
C VAL A 18 2.93 7.77 24.53
N SER A 19 2.10 6.76 24.71
CA SER A 19 0.94 6.84 25.61
C SER A 19 1.41 6.86 27.07
N PHE A 20 1.34 8.02 27.73
CA PHE A 20 1.34 8.12 29.19
C PHE A 20 -0.10 8.03 29.70
N SER A 21 -0.46 6.89 30.30
CA SER A 21 -1.68 6.77 31.10
C SER A 21 -1.47 7.48 32.44
N ILE A 22 -2.15 8.61 32.65
CA ILE A 22 -2.34 9.17 33.98
C ILE A 22 -3.70 8.69 34.51
N ILE A 23 -3.63 7.79 35.49
CA ILE A 23 -4.74 7.46 36.40
C ILE A 23 -4.99 8.67 37.29
N ASN A 24 -6.24 9.10 37.43
CA ASN A 24 -6.83 9.69 38.65
C ASN A 24 -8.34 9.89 38.41
N GLY A 25 -9.28 9.27 39.10
CA GLY A 25 -9.25 8.77 40.49
C GLY A 25 -9.80 9.83 41.43
N LEU A 26 -11.09 9.68 41.77
CA LEU A 26 -11.91 10.54 42.63
C LEU A 26 -11.19 11.10 43.87
N PHE A 27 -11.35 12.41 44.08
CA PHE A 27 -10.95 13.11 45.31
C PHE A 27 -11.91 12.84 46.48
N GLY A 28 -11.32 12.48 47.61
CA GLY A 28 -11.99 12.49 48.90
C GLY A 28 -11.06 12.01 50.02
N SER A 29 -10.11 12.84 50.46
CA SER A 29 -9.64 12.89 51.86
C SER A 29 -8.55 13.95 52.07
N THR A 30 -8.69 14.72 53.13
CA THR A 30 -7.84 15.83 53.56
C THR A 30 -6.65 15.35 54.38
N ASN A 31 -5.43 15.40 53.82
CA ASN A 31 -4.21 15.61 54.62
C ASN A 31 -3.01 16.04 53.73
N PRO A 32 -2.36 17.20 53.94
CA PRO A 32 -1.19 17.58 53.18
C PRO A 32 0.07 16.86 53.71
N THR A 33 0.57 15.90 52.92
CA THR A 33 1.88 15.26 53.15
C THR A 33 2.94 16.08 52.38
N PRO A 34 4.14 16.31 52.93
CA PRO A 34 5.17 17.12 52.26
C PRO A 34 5.58 16.51 50.92
N ILE A 35 5.57 17.37 49.90
CA ILE A 35 5.95 17.08 48.51
C ILE A 35 7.46 16.78 48.46
N PRO A 36 7.91 15.65 47.89
CA PRO A 36 9.33 15.44 47.64
C PRO A 36 9.81 16.40 46.53
N THR A 37 10.82 17.20 46.84
CA THR A 37 11.57 17.99 45.87
C THR A 37 12.27 17.05 44.89
N ILE A 38 11.81 17.01 43.64
CA ILE A 38 12.49 16.29 42.56
C ILE A 38 13.66 17.16 42.10
N THR A 39 14.86 16.78 42.49
CA THR A 39 16.11 17.28 41.91
C THR A 39 16.23 16.69 40.50
N VAL A 40 16.04 17.52 39.48
CA VAL A 40 16.37 17.17 38.10
C VAL A 40 17.88 17.25 37.96
N ALA A 41 18.55 16.09 37.94
CA ALA A 41 19.93 16.01 37.47
C ALA A 41 19.93 16.29 35.97
N GLN A 42 20.58 17.39 35.57
CA GLN A 42 20.92 17.65 34.18
C GLN A 42 21.96 16.60 33.76
N ALA A 43 21.56 15.67 32.90
CA ALA A 43 22.49 14.78 32.23
C ALA A 43 23.14 15.54 31.06
N GLU A 44 24.45 15.44 31.03
CA GLU A 44 25.41 16.23 30.26
C GLU A 44 25.26 16.09 28.74
N THR A 45 25.33 17.23 28.07
CA THR A 45 25.51 17.37 26.64
C THR A 45 27.01 17.31 26.32
N GLU A 46 27.65 16.14 26.38
CA GLU A 46 29.01 15.98 25.86
C GLU A 46 29.21 14.56 25.28
N THR A 47 29.33 14.47 23.95
CA THR A 47 30.27 13.60 23.19
C THR A 47 29.91 13.59 21.71
N LEU A 48 30.19 14.71 21.03
CA LEU A 48 30.26 14.81 19.57
C LEU A 48 31.66 15.27 19.19
N GLU A 49 32.70 14.55 19.64
CA GLU A 49 34.07 14.81 19.20
C GLU A 49 34.95 13.55 19.32
N LEU A 50 34.63 12.46 18.62
CA LEU A 50 35.62 11.42 18.29
C LEU A 50 35.19 10.46 17.16
N ALA A 51 34.98 10.98 15.94
CA ALA A 51 34.89 10.12 14.74
C ALA A 51 35.41 10.77 13.45
N ALA A 52 36.29 11.77 13.56
CA ALA A 52 36.84 12.48 12.40
C ALA A 52 38.38 12.41 12.32
N GLN A 53 39.00 11.28 12.68
CA GLN A 53 40.42 11.01 12.40
C GLN A 53 40.69 9.51 12.22
N THR A 54 40.28 8.92 11.10
CA THR A 54 40.91 7.70 10.54
C THR A 54 40.63 7.67 9.03
N LEU A 55 41.28 8.57 8.31
CA LEU A 55 41.16 8.70 6.86
C LEU A 55 42.56 8.90 6.28
N LEU A 56 43.37 7.83 6.23
CA LEU A 56 44.54 7.68 5.36
C LEU A 56 45.26 6.34 5.61
N GLN A 57 44.79 5.26 4.98
CA GLN A 57 45.66 4.23 4.39
C GLN A 57 44.81 3.16 3.70
N ILE A 58 44.65 3.31 2.38
CA ILE A 58 44.33 2.18 1.51
C ILE A 58 45.40 2.18 0.43
N GLU A 59 46.24 1.14 0.46
CA GLU A 59 47.26 0.85 -0.54
C GLU A 59 46.60 0.46 -1.88
N PRO A 60 47.19 0.82 -3.04
CA PRO A 60 46.69 0.35 -4.32
C PRO A 60 47.12 -1.10 -4.56
N THR A 61 46.25 -2.07 -4.26
CA THR A 61 46.43 -3.45 -4.72
C THR A 61 46.14 -3.52 -6.22
N THR A 62 47.17 -3.83 -6.98
CA THR A 62 47.13 -4.04 -8.43
C THR A 62 46.41 -5.34 -8.76
N THR A 63 45.09 -5.27 -9.00
CA THR A 63 44.33 -6.41 -9.53
C THR A 63 44.53 -6.49 -11.04
N GLN A 64 45.41 -7.41 -11.42
CA GLN A 64 45.68 -7.86 -12.78
C GLN A 64 44.38 -8.40 -13.43
N SER A 65 43.90 -7.73 -14.47
CA SER A 65 42.73 -8.18 -15.24
C SER A 65 43.04 -9.49 -15.99
N PRO A 66 42.14 -10.48 -16.00
CA PRO A 66 42.25 -11.59 -16.94
C PRO A 66 41.98 -11.08 -18.36
N ILE A 67 42.95 -11.32 -19.24
CA ILE A 67 42.88 -11.04 -20.68
C ILE A 67 41.80 -11.96 -21.27
N VAL A 68 40.66 -11.39 -21.62
CA VAL A 68 39.65 -12.06 -22.46
C VAL A 68 40.22 -12.11 -23.88
N SER A 69 40.62 -13.30 -24.31
CA SER A 69 41.06 -13.57 -25.68
C SER A 69 39.83 -13.50 -26.60
N LEU A 70 39.74 -12.44 -27.41
CA LEU A 70 38.75 -12.33 -28.48
C LEU A 70 39.28 -13.08 -29.69
N THR A 71 38.88 -14.33 -29.86
CA THR A 71 39.08 -15.07 -31.11
C THR A 71 38.11 -14.50 -32.16
N PRO A 72 38.58 -13.96 -33.30
CA PRO A 72 37.70 -13.49 -34.36
C PRO A 72 37.07 -14.68 -35.07
N ARG A 73 35.73 -14.75 -35.06
CA ARG A 73 34.97 -15.72 -35.86
C ARG A 73 34.99 -15.28 -37.33
N PRO A 74 35.38 -16.14 -38.29
CA PRO A 74 35.33 -15.79 -39.70
C PRO A 74 33.89 -15.63 -40.19
N ALA A 75 33.64 -14.50 -40.88
CA ALA A 75 32.40 -14.23 -41.58
C ALA A 75 32.34 -15.10 -42.85
N THR A 76 31.37 -16.01 -42.91
CA THR A 76 31.02 -16.72 -44.14
C THR A 76 29.84 -16.01 -44.80
N THR A 77 30.18 -15.27 -45.85
CA THR A 77 29.28 -14.71 -46.85
C THR A 77 28.68 -15.85 -47.68
N GLN A 78 27.35 -16.02 -47.63
CA GLN A 78 26.62 -16.64 -48.72
C GLN A 78 25.16 -16.18 -48.74
N PRO A 79 24.70 -15.50 -49.81
CA PRO A 79 23.28 -15.31 -50.05
C PRO A 79 22.71 -16.51 -50.81
N PRO A 80 21.47 -16.94 -50.50
CA PRO A 80 20.66 -17.52 -51.54
C PRO A 80 19.26 -16.88 -51.63
N ILE A 81 19.05 -16.26 -52.79
CA ILE A 81 17.90 -16.45 -53.69
C ILE A 81 16.51 -16.32 -53.07
N VAL A 82 15.92 -15.17 -53.36
CA VAL A 82 14.50 -14.86 -53.30
C VAL A 82 13.71 -15.86 -54.17
N SER A 83 12.83 -16.64 -53.55
CA SER A 83 11.78 -17.40 -54.26
C SER A 83 10.44 -16.71 -54.04
N LEU A 84 10.00 -15.94 -55.04
CA LEU A 84 8.66 -15.34 -55.09
C LEU A 84 7.67 -16.39 -55.60
N THR A 85 6.99 -17.06 -54.68
CA THR A 85 5.74 -17.77 -55.01
C THR A 85 4.56 -16.85 -54.71
N PRO A 86 3.69 -16.49 -55.68
CA PRO A 86 2.54 -15.65 -55.44
C PRO A 86 1.49 -16.41 -54.64
N ARG A 87 1.18 -15.93 -53.42
CA ARG A 87 0.03 -16.40 -52.65
C ARG A 87 -1.22 -15.65 -53.13
N PRO A 88 -2.33 -16.34 -53.45
CA PRO A 88 -3.55 -15.68 -53.88
C PRO A 88 -4.12 -14.81 -52.75
N ALA A 89 -4.42 -13.56 -53.09
CA ALA A 89 -5.09 -12.60 -52.22
C ALA A 89 -6.55 -13.02 -52.04
N THR A 90 -6.90 -13.53 -50.87
CA THR A 90 -8.28 -13.57 -50.41
C THR A 90 -8.55 -12.26 -49.67
N THR A 91 -9.11 -11.32 -50.40
CA THR A 91 -9.82 -10.14 -49.87
C THR A 91 -10.99 -10.61 -49.02
N GLN A 92 -10.81 -10.59 -47.71
CA GLN A 92 -11.92 -10.57 -46.76
C GLN A 92 -11.75 -9.32 -45.89
N PRO A 93 -12.69 -8.36 -45.92
CA PRO A 93 -12.63 -7.20 -45.05
C PRO A 93 -12.68 -7.67 -43.57
N PRO A 94 -11.96 -7.02 -42.65
CA PRO A 94 -12.20 -7.25 -41.23
C PRO A 94 -13.62 -6.80 -40.93
N ILE A 95 -14.52 -7.76 -40.70
CA ILE A 95 -15.78 -7.48 -40.04
C ILE A 95 -15.39 -7.08 -38.63
N VAL A 96 -15.43 -5.78 -38.38
CA VAL A 96 -15.38 -5.22 -37.03
C VAL A 96 -16.62 -5.74 -36.33
N SER A 97 -16.47 -6.85 -35.59
CA SER A 97 -17.47 -7.28 -34.62
C SER A 97 -17.39 -6.29 -33.48
N LEU A 98 -18.11 -5.17 -33.61
CA LEU A 98 -18.49 -4.32 -32.50
C LEU A 98 -19.45 -5.15 -31.64
N THR A 99 -18.91 -6.03 -30.81
CA THR A 99 -19.66 -6.55 -29.67
C THR A 99 -19.98 -5.31 -28.82
N PRO A 100 -21.25 -4.89 -28.70
CA PRO A 100 -21.58 -3.81 -27.81
C PRO A 100 -21.21 -4.30 -26.41
N ARG A 101 -20.27 -3.60 -25.77
CA ARG A 101 -20.13 -3.62 -24.32
C ARG A 101 -21.55 -3.50 -23.76
N PRO A 102 -22.02 -4.38 -22.86
CA PRO A 102 -23.35 -4.23 -22.29
C PRO A 102 -23.42 -2.83 -21.70
N ALA A 103 -24.24 -2.00 -22.34
CA ALA A 103 -24.70 -0.76 -21.74
C ALA A 103 -25.32 -1.17 -20.41
N THR A 104 -24.91 -0.52 -19.33
CA THR A 104 -25.65 -0.53 -18.07
C THR A 104 -27.07 -0.10 -18.40
N THR A 105 -27.96 -1.08 -18.61
CA THR A 105 -29.40 -0.88 -18.62
C THR A 105 -29.72 -0.45 -17.20
N GLN A 106 -29.90 0.86 -17.02
CA GLN A 106 -30.57 1.41 -15.87
C GLN A 106 -32.01 0.86 -15.95
N ALA A 107 -32.22 -0.31 -15.34
CA ALA A 107 -33.53 -0.91 -15.22
C ALA A 107 -34.40 0.07 -14.45
N ALA A 108 -35.57 0.39 -15.03
CA ALA A 108 -36.58 1.16 -14.36
C ALA A 108 -36.90 0.51 -13.01
N PHE A 109 -36.77 1.28 -11.94
CA PHE A 109 -37.06 0.86 -10.57
C PHE A 109 -38.49 0.34 -10.48
N THR A 110 -38.63 -0.96 -10.31
CA THR A 110 -39.87 -1.59 -9.85
C THR A 110 -39.69 -1.80 -8.36
N ASN A 111 -40.54 -1.14 -7.56
CA ASN A 111 -40.54 -1.25 -6.10
C ASN A 111 -40.59 -2.74 -5.66
N GLY A 112 -39.64 -3.18 -4.81
CA GLY A 112 -39.90 -4.34 -3.95
C GLY A 112 -38.75 -5.27 -3.55
N SER A 113 -37.52 -5.12 -4.04
CA SER A 113 -36.39 -5.93 -3.54
C SER A 113 -35.10 -5.12 -3.52
N ALA A 114 -34.40 -5.07 -2.38
CA ALA A 114 -33.04 -4.54 -2.32
C ALA A 114 -32.19 -5.25 -3.38
N GLN A 115 -31.76 -4.50 -4.40
CA GLN A 115 -30.94 -5.07 -5.47
C GLN A 115 -29.54 -5.24 -4.92
N SER A 116 -29.03 -6.47 -4.90
CA SER A 116 -27.64 -6.72 -4.59
C SER A 116 -26.75 -6.04 -5.63
N VAL A 117 -25.72 -5.34 -5.18
CA VAL A 117 -24.73 -4.66 -6.04
C VAL A 117 -23.41 -5.40 -5.91
N ALA A 118 -22.74 -5.64 -7.03
CA ALA A 118 -21.40 -6.21 -7.03
C ALA A 118 -20.34 -5.12 -6.90
N GLY A 119 -19.30 -5.37 -6.10
CA GLY A 119 -18.09 -4.55 -6.02
C GLY A 119 -18.30 -3.21 -5.31
N ILE A 120 -18.94 -3.24 -4.14
CA ILE A 120 -19.02 -2.03 -3.29
C ILE A 120 -17.66 -1.82 -2.62
N ASP A 121 -17.01 -0.68 -2.88
CA ASP A 121 -15.71 -0.35 -2.28
C ASP A 121 -15.82 -0.13 -0.76
N VAL A 122 -15.04 -0.87 0.03
CA VAL A 122 -14.91 -0.67 1.49
C VAL A 122 -13.44 -0.49 1.84
N PHE A 123 -13.11 0.63 2.51
CA PHE A 123 -11.75 0.91 2.91
C PHE A 123 -11.34 0.06 4.11
N ALA A 124 -10.20 -0.64 4.04
CA ALA A 124 -9.79 -1.60 5.07
C ALA A 124 -9.55 -0.96 6.46
N LEU A 125 -9.32 0.35 6.52
CA LEU A 125 -9.06 1.12 7.74
C LEU A 125 -10.17 2.13 8.06
N CYS A 126 -11.43 1.85 7.69
CA CYS A 126 -12.54 2.78 7.86
C CYS A 126 -12.86 3.16 9.32
N ASP A 127 -12.41 2.36 10.30
CA ASP A 127 -12.58 2.69 11.72
C ASP A 127 -11.55 3.74 12.20
N ASN A 128 -10.47 3.98 11.44
CA ASN A 128 -9.48 5.00 11.80
C ASN A 128 -10.05 6.41 11.48
N PRO A 129 -10.28 7.26 12.50
CA PRO A 129 -10.85 8.58 12.31
C PRO A 129 -9.97 9.53 11.49
N GLU A 130 -8.66 9.27 11.38
CA GLU A 130 -7.73 10.12 10.62
C GLU A 130 -8.01 10.14 9.12
N PHE A 131 -8.60 9.07 8.57
CA PHE A 131 -8.93 8.98 7.15
C PHE A 131 -10.31 9.55 6.81
N ALA A 132 -11.14 9.84 7.82
CA ALA A 132 -12.50 10.37 7.66
C ALA A 132 -13.37 9.62 6.62
N GLN A 133 -13.16 8.30 6.50
CA GLN A 133 -13.80 7.47 5.50
C GLN A 133 -14.59 6.33 6.15
N PRO A 134 -15.85 6.56 6.55
CA PRO A 134 -16.68 5.51 7.12
C PRO A 134 -17.07 4.46 6.07
N ALA A 135 -17.39 3.25 6.54
CA ALA A 135 -17.92 2.21 5.66
C ALA A 135 -19.26 2.63 5.02
N PRO A 136 -19.50 2.30 3.74
CA PRO A 136 -20.78 2.52 3.09
C PRO A 136 -21.86 1.56 3.63
N ALA A 137 -23.12 1.93 3.43
CA ALA A 137 -24.24 1.02 3.66
C ALA A 137 -24.26 -0.06 2.55
N ILE A 138 -24.35 -1.33 2.95
CA ILE A 138 -24.32 -2.47 2.03
C ILE A 138 -25.62 -3.25 2.15
N SER A 139 -26.21 -3.62 1.01
CA SER A 139 -27.39 -4.48 0.97
C SER A 139 -27.00 -5.96 0.93
N ALA A 140 -27.80 -6.81 1.56
CA ALA A 140 -27.65 -8.26 1.52
C ALA A 140 -27.54 -8.80 0.09
N GLY A 141 -26.70 -9.82 -0.08
CA GLY A 141 -26.38 -10.42 -1.36
C GLY A 141 -25.40 -9.60 -2.22
N SER A 142 -24.98 -8.41 -1.77
CA SER A 142 -23.94 -7.62 -2.42
C SER A 142 -22.55 -8.25 -2.20
N SER A 143 -21.62 -7.97 -3.10
CA SER A 143 -20.20 -8.22 -2.87
C SER A 143 -19.46 -6.92 -2.58
N VAL A 144 -18.37 -7.02 -1.83
CA VAL A 144 -17.53 -5.90 -1.42
C VAL A 144 -16.17 -6.03 -2.07
N ASP A 145 -15.62 -4.91 -2.52
CA ASP A 145 -14.21 -4.77 -2.89
C ASP A 145 -13.49 -4.07 -1.72
N ILE A 146 -12.78 -4.87 -0.91
CA ILE A 146 -11.97 -4.34 0.18
C ILE A 146 -10.75 -3.70 -0.44
N TYR A 147 -10.55 -2.40 -0.22
CA TYR A 147 -9.42 -1.70 -0.80
C TYR A 147 -8.57 -1.01 0.27
N PHE A 148 -7.28 -0.87 -0.05
CA PHE A 148 -6.30 -0.18 0.77
C PHE A 148 -5.19 0.36 -0.13
N ALA A 149 -4.40 1.30 0.40
CA ALA A 149 -3.37 1.98 -0.35
C ALA A 149 -2.10 2.17 0.46
N TRP A 150 -0.99 2.36 -0.25
CA TRP A 150 0.30 2.77 0.29
C TRP A 150 0.78 4.01 -0.46
N PHE A 151 1.40 4.95 0.26
CA PHE A 151 1.88 6.22 -0.27
C PHE A 151 3.36 6.36 -0.02
N ALA A 152 4.10 6.92 -0.98
CA ALA A 152 5.51 7.25 -0.80
C ALA A 152 5.91 8.45 -1.65
N ALA A 153 7.02 9.10 -1.31
CA ALA A 153 7.52 10.28 -2.02
C ALA A 153 7.99 9.96 -3.45
N THR A 154 8.41 8.73 -3.72
CA THR A 154 8.92 8.32 -5.03
C THR A 154 8.38 6.96 -5.46
N ARG A 155 8.35 6.73 -6.78
CA ARG A 155 7.95 5.43 -7.36
C ARG A 155 8.83 4.29 -6.88
N ARG A 156 10.14 4.56 -6.71
CA ARG A 156 11.08 3.55 -6.25
C ARG A 156 10.74 3.06 -4.84
N GLN A 157 10.33 3.96 -3.95
CA GLN A 157 9.91 3.60 -2.60
C GLN A 157 8.62 2.78 -2.57
N ILE A 158 7.67 3.04 -3.49
CA ILE A 158 6.52 2.15 -3.68
C ILE A 158 6.99 0.75 -4.11
N GLU A 159 7.93 0.64 -5.04
CA GLU A 159 8.46 -0.66 -5.49
C GLU A 159 9.17 -1.40 -4.36
N ASP A 160 9.97 -0.70 -3.54
CA ASP A 160 10.62 -1.27 -2.37
C ASP A 160 9.60 -1.78 -1.35
N HIS A 161 8.52 -1.02 -1.12
CA HIS A 161 7.40 -1.45 -0.30
C HIS A 161 6.71 -2.69 -0.85
N VAL A 162 6.31 -2.69 -2.13
CA VAL A 162 5.63 -3.83 -2.77
C VAL A 162 6.48 -5.10 -2.70
N ALA A 163 7.80 -4.99 -2.87
CA ALA A 163 8.71 -6.13 -2.80
C ALA A 163 8.92 -6.68 -1.37
N SER A 164 8.67 -5.87 -0.34
CA SER A 164 8.95 -6.22 1.06
C SER A 164 7.69 -6.47 1.90
N ALA A 165 6.56 -5.85 1.55
CA ALA A 165 5.35 -5.90 2.35
C ALA A 165 4.63 -7.25 2.23
N SER A 166 4.15 -7.74 3.37
CA SER A 166 3.25 -8.89 3.49
C SER A 166 1.96 -8.42 4.15
N TYR A 167 0.85 -8.51 3.43
CA TYR A 167 -0.47 -8.13 3.91
C TYR A 167 -1.25 -9.35 4.41
N ASP A 168 -1.78 -9.25 5.61
CA ASP A 168 -2.77 -10.16 6.19
C ASP A 168 -4.09 -9.40 6.31
N ILE A 169 -4.97 -9.59 5.32
CA ILE A 169 -6.31 -9.00 5.28
C ILE A 169 -7.30 -10.10 5.62
N ARG A 170 -8.16 -9.85 6.61
CA ARG A 170 -9.18 -10.82 7.04
C ARG A 170 -10.56 -10.20 7.07
N LEU A 171 -11.56 -10.99 6.70
CA LEU A 171 -12.97 -10.69 6.89
C LEU A 171 -13.55 -11.67 7.92
N ASN A 172 -14.01 -11.15 9.06
CA ASN A 172 -14.50 -11.95 10.19
C ASN A 172 -13.50 -13.05 10.61
N GLY A 173 -12.21 -12.72 10.60
CA GLY A 173 -11.11 -13.63 10.94
C GLY A 173 -10.67 -14.58 9.82
N ILE A 174 -11.37 -14.63 8.69
CA ILE A 174 -10.99 -15.45 7.53
C ILE A 174 -10.00 -14.68 6.67
N VAL A 175 -8.79 -15.23 6.49
CA VAL A 175 -7.74 -14.64 5.63
C VAL A 175 -8.21 -14.62 4.17
N LEU A 176 -8.08 -13.46 3.54
CA LEU A 176 -8.36 -13.25 2.14
C LEU A 176 -7.06 -13.16 1.34
N PRO A 177 -7.00 -13.70 0.11
CA PRO A 177 -5.81 -13.66 -0.70
C PRO A 177 -5.55 -12.22 -1.17
N VAL A 178 -4.36 -11.71 -0.86
CA VAL A 178 -3.87 -10.42 -1.35
C VAL A 178 -2.88 -10.68 -2.48
N GLY A 179 -3.12 -10.06 -3.63
CA GLY A 179 -2.21 -10.11 -4.78
C GLY A 179 -1.30 -8.90 -4.89
N GLU A 180 -0.74 -8.72 -6.08
CA GLU A 180 -0.03 -7.50 -6.49
C GLU A 180 -0.97 -6.27 -6.47
N PRO A 181 -0.43 -5.04 -6.34
CA PRO A 181 -1.25 -3.84 -6.45
C PRO A 181 -1.94 -3.77 -7.82
N ALA A 182 -3.20 -3.36 -7.82
CA ALA A 182 -3.99 -3.16 -9.03
C ALA A 182 -3.40 -2.06 -9.92
N PHE A 183 -2.84 -1.01 -9.31
CA PHE A 183 -2.12 0.04 -10.02
C PHE A 183 -1.18 0.81 -9.10
N ILE A 184 -0.15 1.42 -9.71
CA ILE A 184 0.77 2.38 -9.10
C ILE A 184 0.70 3.65 -9.94
N ARG A 185 0.48 4.82 -9.32
CA ARG A 185 0.37 6.10 -10.04
C ARG A 185 0.91 7.28 -9.22
N PRO A 186 1.21 8.43 -9.85
CA PRO A 186 1.46 9.66 -9.12
C PRO A 186 0.23 10.08 -8.30
N ALA A 187 0.44 10.48 -7.05
CA ALA A 187 -0.62 10.97 -6.17
C ALA A 187 -0.93 12.45 -6.46
N ALA A 188 -2.17 12.87 -6.26
CA ALA A 188 -2.62 14.24 -6.55
C ALA A 188 -1.88 15.30 -5.70
N ALA A 189 -1.48 14.94 -4.49
CA ALA A 189 -0.72 15.80 -3.57
C ALA A 189 0.80 15.77 -3.80
N GLY A 190 1.27 15.09 -4.86
CA GLY A 190 2.68 14.77 -5.06
C GLY A 190 3.05 13.41 -4.47
N GLY A 191 4.19 12.86 -4.90
CA GLY A 191 4.58 11.49 -4.59
C GLY A 191 3.88 10.45 -5.45
N TYR A 192 3.80 9.22 -4.96
CA TYR A 192 3.24 8.05 -5.61
C TYR A 192 2.35 7.27 -4.65
N GLU A 193 1.36 6.58 -5.21
CA GLU A 193 0.42 5.73 -4.49
C GLU A 193 0.25 4.39 -5.20
N ALA A 194 0.08 3.33 -4.42
CA ALA A 194 -0.27 1.99 -4.86
C ALA A 194 -1.60 1.56 -4.23
N TYR A 195 -2.46 0.91 -4.98
CA TYR A 195 -3.76 0.42 -4.51
C TYR A 195 -3.89 -1.08 -4.67
N TRP A 196 -4.50 -1.71 -3.67
CA TRP A 196 -4.90 -3.11 -3.68
C TRP A 196 -6.41 -3.23 -3.54
N TYR A 197 -6.95 -4.30 -4.11
CA TYR A 197 -8.35 -4.66 -4.03
C TYR A 197 -8.46 -6.15 -3.74
N VAL A 198 -9.34 -6.50 -2.81
CA VAL A 198 -9.65 -7.87 -2.41
C VAL A 198 -11.17 -8.03 -2.47
N THR A 199 -11.65 -8.72 -3.50
CA THR A 199 -13.08 -8.91 -3.74
C THR A 199 -13.63 -10.05 -2.88
N THR A 200 -14.75 -9.81 -2.22
CA THR A 200 -15.49 -10.84 -1.49
C THR A 200 -16.51 -11.56 -2.39
N GLY A 201 -17.02 -12.69 -1.90
CA GLY A 201 -18.29 -13.23 -2.40
C GLY A 201 -19.49 -12.37 -1.99
N GLN A 202 -20.69 -12.84 -2.32
CA GLN A 202 -21.93 -12.24 -1.82
C GLN A 202 -22.01 -12.40 -0.29
N LEU A 203 -22.35 -11.32 0.40
CA LEU A 203 -22.45 -11.27 1.86
C LEU A 203 -23.90 -11.46 2.32
N ALA A 204 -24.08 -12.23 3.37
CA ALA A 204 -25.36 -12.36 4.05
C ALA A 204 -25.64 -11.11 4.91
N PRO A 205 -26.88 -10.84 5.33
CA PRO A 205 -27.14 -9.80 6.32
C PRO A 205 -26.35 -10.06 7.62
N GLY A 206 -25.80 -9.00 8.19
CA GLY A 206 -25.04 -9.08 9.45
C GLY A 206 -23.94 -8.04 9.57
N GLU A 207 -23.29 -8.06 10.73
CA GLU A 207 -22.11 -7.26 11.00
C GLU A 207 -20.86 -7.97 10.47
N TYR A 208 -19.97 -7.19 9.85
CA TYR A 208 -18.70 -7.66 9.33
C TYR A 208 -17.58 -6.77 9.85
N GLN A 209 -16.45 -7.40 10.12
CA GLN A 209 -15.21 -6.74 10.49
C GLN A 209 -14.09 -7.14 9.54
N ILE A 210 -13.46 -6.14 8.96
CA ILE A 210 -12.17 -6.26 8.28
C ILE A 210 -11.10 -5.99 9.32
N SER A 211 -10.08 -6.85 9.34
CA SER A 211 -8.83 -6.58 10.03
C SER A 211 -7.70 -6.61 9.01
N SER A 212 -6.82 -5.61 9.07
CA SER A 212 -5.64 -5.51 8.23
C SER A 212 -4.40 -5.50 9.08
N ARG A 213 -3.39 -6.26 8.69
CA ARG A 213 -2.03 -6.18 9.22
C ARG A 213 -1.05 -6.15 8.08
N VAL A 214 -0.06 -5.27 8.15
CA VAL A 214 1.08 -5.25 7.24
C VAL A 214 2.37 -5.42 8.02
N THR A 215 3.23 -6.30 7.53
CA THR A 215 4.61 -6.45 8.00
C THR A 215 5.57 -6.36 6.83
N TRP A 216 6.84 -6.08 7.10
CA TRP A 216 7.88 -6.00 6.08
C TRP A 216 9.00 -7.00 6.37
N ARG A 217 9.53 -7.63 5.32
CA ARG A 217 10.71 -8.52 5.41
C ARG A 217 12.03 -7.76 5.53
N GLU A 218 12.08 -6.56 4.97
CA GLU A 218 13.22 -5.66 4.91
C GLU A 218 12.75 -4.24 5.28
N THR A 219 13.66 -3.42 5.81
CA THR A 219 13.34 -2.02 6.10
C THR A 219 12.98 -1.27 4.82
N VAL A 220 11.87 -0.55 4.84
CA VAL A 220 11.45 0.33 3.72
C VAL A 220 11.29 1.76 4.22
N PHE A 221 11.46 2.73 3.33
CA PHE A 221 11.32 4.16 3.64
C PHE A 221 10.35 4.81 2.67
N ASP A 222 9.29 5.43 3.17
CA ASP A 222 8.25 6.04 2.33
C ASP A 222 8.58 7.48 1.90
N GLY A 223 9.68 8.06 2.39
CA GLY A 223 10.03 9.47 2.16
C GLY A 223 9.91 10.33 3.43
N VAL A 224 9.29 9.81 4.47
CA VAL A 224 9.09 10.47 5.76
C VAL A 224 9.51 9.54 6.90
N THR A 225 9.08 8.28 6.86
CA THR A 225 9.21 7.30 7.94
C THR A 225 9.77 5.98 7.43
N SER A 226 10.54 5.30 8.27
CA SER A 226 11.06 3.95 7.99
C SER A 226 10.20 2.90 8.69
N PHE A 227 9.91 1.81 7.97
CA PHE A 227 9.06 0.70 8.40
C PHE A 227 9.79 -0.62 8.30
N GLY A 228 9.37 -1.61 9.08
CA GLY A 228 9.91 -2.97 9.07
C GLY A 228 10.98 -3.23 10.13
N PRO A 229 11.74 -4.34 10.00
CA PRO A 229 12.66 -4.81 11.02
C PRO A 229 13.71 -3.75 11.40
N GLY A 230 13.98 -3.61 12.70
CA GLY A 230 14.96 -2.65 13.22
C GLY A 230 14.50 -1.19 13.24
N THR A 231 13.26 -0.88 12.86
CA THR A 231 12.66 0.45 12.98
C THR A 231 11.73 0.56 14.19
N SER A 232 11.22 1.75 14.47
CA SER A 232 10.16 1.95 15.47
C SER A 232 8.80 1.41 15.02
N ILE A 233 8.58 1.18 13.72
CA ILE A 233 7.31 0.69 13.16
C ILE A 233 7.56 -0.63 12.44
N GLN A 234 7.55 -1.72 13.21
CA GLN A 234 7.82 -3.05 12.67
C GLN A 234 6.60 -3.67 11.96
N GLU A 235 5.40 -3.21 12.32
CA GLU A 235 4.12 -3.62 11.75
C GLU A 235 3.11 -2.48 11.87
N GLU A 236 2.09 -2.50 11.02
CA GLU A 236 0.90 -1.66 11.16
C GLU A 236 -0.36 -2.51 11.12
N THR A 237 -1.37 -2.06 11.87
CA THR A 237 -2.66 -2.73 11.97
C THR A 237 -3.80 -1.74 11.81
N GLY A 238 -4.93 -2.20 11.28
CA GLY A 238 -6.14 -1.41 11.09
C GLY A 238 -7.40 -2.27 11.10
N THR A 239 -8.55 -1.63 11.30
CA THR A 239 -9.86 -2.29 11.24
C THR A 239 -10.87 -1.45 10.47
N CYS A 240 -11.90 -2.14 9.98
CA CYS A 240 -13.11 -1.52 9.46
C CYS A 240 -14.32 -2.38 9.82
N THR A 241 -15.30 -1.79 10.49
CA THR A 241 -16.55 -2.46 10.86
C THR A 241 -17.71 -1.93 10.01
N PHE A 242 -18.51 -2.82 9.41
CA PHE A 242 -19.62 -2.44 8.55
C PHE A 242 -20.83 -3.36 8.67
N GLN A 243 -21.99 -2.86 8.28
CA GLN A 243 -23.27 -3.57 8.33
C GLN A 243 -23.77 -3.91 6.93
N VAL A 244 -24.23 -5.16 6.77
CA VAL A 244 -24.96 -5.64 5.60
C VAL A 244 -26.43 -5.81 5.99
N ASN A 245 -27.33 -5.08 5.32
CA ASN A 245 -28.76 -5.02 5.62
C ASN A 245 -29.63 -5.73 4.60
#